data_AF-A0A9N9GEU8-F1
#
_entry.id   AF-A0A9N9GEU8-F1
#
_cell.length_a   1.000
_cell.length_b   1.000
_cell.length_c   1.000
_cell.angle_alpha   90.00
_cell.angle_beta   90.00
_cell.angle_gamma   90.00
#
_symmetry.space_group_name_H-M   'P 1'
#
loop_
_entity.id
_entity.type
_entity.pdbx_description
1 polymer ?
#
loop_
_entity_poly.entity_id
_entity_poly.type
_entity_poly.pdbx_seq_one_letter_code
_entity_poly.pdbx_strand_id
1 'polypeptide(L)'
;RIGVVIVQVDAVTVLKRPGRFCNGFENGGGCCNSFEKGGWISWIYWHLRRFPIKRIYDAQNRFHYKHIFENIFIHVPFSLYHAWILVIAVLTTYATFTPDRPVAYDAAAIEAVSNDTAIAEAAVIYESPGVIVQILVVLGLLFMECTAVAYIEKFRGDITGAAVIAWTLYGVWSEQQDVVIRWTAFVLALITTFHILKPIILKYILKKQVETAPIV
;
A
#
# COMPACT_ATOMS: atom_id res chain seq x y z
N ARG A 1 5.80 -2.36 16.23
CA ARG A 1 4.49 -2.82 15.71
C ARG A 1 4.39 -2.35 14.27
N ILE A 2 4.54 -3.25 13.30
CA ILE A 2 4.42 -2.95 11.85
C ILE A 2 3.00 -3.32 11.37
N GLY A 3 2.02 -3.22 12.27
CA GLY A 3 0.62 -3.52 11.98
C GLY A 3 -0.10 -2.27 11.51
N VAL A 4 -0.23 -2.10 10.20
CA VAL A 4 -1.46 -1.59 9.58
C VAL A 4 -2.03 -0.31 10.22
N VAL A 5 -1.32 0.82 10.12
CA VAL A 5 -1.90 2.14 10.46
C VAL A 5 -2.41 2.89 9.22
N ILE A 6 -2.02 2.47 8.00
CA ILE A 6 -2.37 3.19 6.76
C ILE A 6 -3.65 2.68 6.08
N VAL A 7 -4.25 1.58 6.55
CA VAL A 7 -5.61 1.15 6.15
C VAL A 7 -6.58 1.32 7.32
N GLN A 8 -6.41 2.41 8.06
CA GLN A 8 -7.32 2.80 9.13
C GLN A 8 -7.81 4.23 8.93
N VAL A 9 -8.04 4.62 7.68
CA VAL A 9 -9.03 5.66 7.36
C VAL A 9 -10.37 4.92 7.18
N ASP A 10 -11.08 4.82 8.29
CA ASP A 10 -12.53 4.57 8.44
C ASP A 10 -13.19 3.23 8.10
N ALA A 11 -12.53 2.22 7.54
CA ALA A 11 -13.16 0.90 7.34
C ALA A 11 -13.08 -0.04 8.57
N VAL A 12 -12.11 0.14 9.47
CA VAL A 12 -11.77 -0.83 10.55
C VAL A 12 -12.06 -0.30 11.96
N THR A 13 -12.68 0.86 12.10
CA THR A 13 -13.16 1.35 13.40
C THR A 13 -14.38 0.58 13.92
N VAL A 14 -14.96 -0.32 13.11
CA VAL A 14 -16.05 -1.24 13.50
C VAL A 14 -15.55 -2.52 14.19
N LEU A 15 -14.26 -2.87 14.11
CA LEU A 15 -13.75 -4.14 14.65
C LEU A 15 -12.80 -4.00 15.85
N LYS A 16 -12.64 -2.80 16.41
CA LYS A 16 -11.83 -2.58 17.62
C LYS A 16 -12.65 -2.57 18.91
N ARG A 17 -13.43 -3.65 19.12
CA ARG A 17 -13.80 -4.12 20.46
C ARG A 17 -13.43 -5.60 20.59
N PRO A 18 -12.21 -5.94 21.05
CA PRO A 18 -11.91 -7.29 21.49
C PRO A 18 -12.44 -7.40 22.92
N GLY A 19 -13.68 -7.86 23.07
CA GLY A 19 -14.28 -8.01 24.38
C GLY A 19 -15.61 -8.73 24.31
N ARG A 20 -15.55 -10.05 24.53
CA ARG A 20 -16.65 -10.99 24.78
C ARG A 20 -17.56 -11.30 23.60
N PHE A 21 -17.25 -12.36 22.85
CA PHE A 21 -18.27 -13.22 22.22
C PHE A 21 -17.72 -14.62 21.89
N CYS A 22 -17.04 -15.27 22.84
CA CYS A 22 -16.81 -16.72 22.81
C CYS A 22 -16.85 -17.26 24.25
N ASN A 23 -18.03 -17.30 24.87
CA ASN A 23 -18.27 -18.13 26.04
C ASN A 23 -19.63 -18.79 25.85
N GLY A 24 -19.61 -20.09 25.57
CA GLY A 24 -20.79 -20.92 25.43
C GLY A 24 -20.80 -21.69 24.12
N PHE A 25 -19.96 -22.72 24.03
CA PHE A 25 -20.33 -23.97 23.36
C PHE A 25 -19.33 -25.06 23.81
N GLU A 26 -19.61 -25.64 24.97
CA GLU A 26 -19.14 -26.99 25.26
C GLU A 26 -19.77 -27.95 24.24
N ASN A 27 -18.91 -28.79 23.65
CA ASN A 27 -19.24 -29.98 22.88
C ASN A 27 -19.77 -29.76 21.45
N GLY A 28 -18.86 -29.78 20.48
CA GLY A 28 -19.18 -30.20 19.12
C GLY A 28 -18.53 -29.41 17.99
N GLY A 29 -17.27 -29.73 17.69
CA GLY A 29 -16.70 -29.79 16.34
C GLY A 29 -16.96 -28.64 15.34
N GLY A 30 -16.01 -27.71 15.28
CA GLY A 30 -15.32 -27.39 14.02
C GLY A 30 -16.07 -26.57 12.95
N CYS A 31 -16.27 -25.27 13.17
CA CYS A 31 -16.67 -24.35 12.08
C CYS A 31 -15.97 -22.98 12.06
N CYS A 32 -14.94 -22.72 12.88
CA CYS A 32 -14.28 -21.40 12.93
C CYS A 32 -12.95 -21.27 12.17
N ASN A 33 -12.47 -22.29 11.45
CA ASN A 33 -11.09 -22.28 10.92
C ASN A 33 -10.94 -22.17 9.40
N SER A 34 -12.02 -22.04 8.61
CA SER A 34 -11.88 -22.04 7.14
C SER A 34 -11.55 -20.68 6.50
N PHE A 35 -11.55 -19.57 7.25
CA PHE A 35 -11.15 -18.27 6.71
C PHE A 35 -9.67 -17.92 6.96
N GLU A 36 -8.95 -18.68 7.80
CA GLU A 36 -7.69 -18.18 8.36
C GLU A 36 -6.42 -18.39 7.52
N LYS A 37 -6.38 -19.28 6.51
CA LYS A 37 -5.06 -19.63 5.91
C LYS A 37 -4.95 -19.65 4.38
N GLY A 38 -5.99 -19.24 3.64
CA GLY A 38 -5.87 -19.22 2.16
C GLY A 38 -6.99 -18.52 1.36
N GLY A 39 -8.04 -18.00 2.02
CA GLY A 39 -9.17 -17.38 1.33
C GLY A 39 -8.83 -16.10 0.57
N TRP A 40 -7.87 -15.32 1.08
CA TRP A 40 -7.50 -14.03 0.48
C TRP A 40 -6.72 -14.19 -0.84
N ILE A 41 -5.89 -15.23 -0.98
CA ILE A 41 -5.19 -15.54 -2.24
C ILE A 41 -6.20 -15.92 -3.32
N SER A 42 -7.21 -16.72 -2.97
CA SER A 42 -8.31 -17.09 -3.87
C SER A 42 -9.13 -15.85 -4.27
N TRP A 43 -9.38 -14.93 -3.35
CA TRP A 43 -10.10 -13.67 -3.62
C TRP A 43 -9.32 -12.73 -4.54
N ILE A 44 -8.01 -12.55 -4.33
CA ILE A 44 -7.12 -11.76 -5.19
C ILE A 44 -7.03 -12.39 -6.58
N TYR A 45 -6.80 -13.71 -6.64
CA TYR A 45 -6.74 -14.45 -7.90
C TYR A 45 -8.05 -14.33 -8.70
N TRP A 46 -9.19 -14.42 -8.00
CA TRP A 46 -10.51 -14.24 -8.61
C TRP A 46 -10.68 -12.82 -9.16
N HIS A 47 -10.27 -11.79 -8.44
CA HIS A 47 -10.33 -10.39 -8.93
C HIS A 47 -9.41 -10.16 -10.13
N LEU A 48 -8.18 -10.69 -10.10
CA LEU A 48 -7.21 -10.59 -11.20
C LEU A 48 -7.68 -11.32 -12.47
N ARG A 49 -8.35 -12.47 -12.33
CA ARG A 49 -8.79 -13.29 -13.47
C ARG A 49 -10.09 -12.78 -14.12
N ARG A 50 -10.93 -12.09 -13.35
CA ARG A 50 -12.30 -11.75 -13.77
C ARG A 50 -12.46 -10.36 -14.37
N PHE A 51 -11.43 -9.51 -14.27
CA PHE A 51 -11.38 -8.24 -15.00
C PHE A 51 -10.55 -8.39 -16.28
N PRO A 52 -11.15 -8.60 -17.46
CA PRO A 52 -10.46 -8.36 -18.71
C PRO A 52 -10.34 -6.85 -18.90
N ILE A 53 -9.40 -6.25 -18.18
CA ILE A 53 -9.12 -4.80 -18.17
C ILE A 53 -8.98 -4.29 -19.62
N LYS A 54 -8.35 -5.09 -20.48
CA LYS A 54 -8.26 -4.82 -21.93
C LYS A 54 -9.60 -4.56 -22.60
N ARG A 55 -10.67 -5.32 -22.30
CA ARG A 55 -11.97 -5.13 -22.96
C ARG A 55 -12.63 -3.81 -22.59
N ILE A 56 -12.41 -3.31 -21.38
CA ILE A 56 -12.94 -2.01 -20.94
C ILE A 56 -12.15 -0.89 -21.63
N TYR A 57 -10.81 -0.95 -21.64
CA TYR A 57 -9.99 0.03 -22.35
C TYR A 57 -10.23 0.01 -23.88
N ASP A 58 -10.45 -1.16 -24.48
CA ASP A 58 -10.76 -1.29 -25.90
C ASP A 58 -12.19 -0.82 -26.25
N ALA A 59 -13.14 -0.92 -25.33
CA ALA A 59 -14.46 -0.32 -25.50
C ALA A 59 -14.37 1.21 -25.38
N GLN A 60 -13.59 1.70 -24.43
CA GLN A 60 -13.38 3.13 -24.18
C GLN A 60 -12.68 3.83 -25.33
N ASN A 61 -11.70 3.19 -25.98
CA ASN A 61 -10.97 3.76 -27.10
C ASN A 61 -11.83 3.96 -28.36
N ARG A 62 -13.07 3.43 -28.40
CA ARG A 62 -14.04 3.65 -29.48
C ARG A 62 -14.94 4.86 -29.27
N PHE A 63 -15.02 5.37 -28.05
CA PHE A 63 -15.80 6.57 -27.74
C PHE A 63 -14.84 7.76 -27.65
N HIS A 64 -14.87 8.64 -28.66
CA HIS A 64 -14.15 9.91 -28.62
C HIS A 64 -14.85 10.87 -27.66
N TYR A 65 -14.43 10.89 -26.39
CA TYR A 65 -14.93 11.86 -25.42
C TYR A 65 -14.49 13.27 -25.83
N LYS A 66 -15.45 14.16 -26.08
CA LYS A 66 -15.18 15.57 -26.44
C LYS A 66 -14.81 16.42 -25.22
N HIS A 67 -15.21 16.01 -24.01
CA HIS A 67 -14.98 16.76 -22.79
C HIS A 67 -13.96 16.07 -21.88
N ILE A 68 -12.95 16.84 -21.46
CA ILE A 68 -11.90 16.38 -20.53
C ILE A 68 -12.50 15.86 -19.22
N PHE A 69 -13.59 16.48 -18.74
CA PHE A 69 -14.27 16.08 -17.51
C PHE A 69 -14.84 14.66 -17.54
N GLU A 70 -15.47 14.24 -18.65
CA GLU A 70 -16.02 12.89 -18.78
C GLU A 70 -14.91 11.84 -18.72
N ASN A 71 -13.79 12.13 -19.40
CA ASN A 71 -12.63 11.26 -19.41
C ASN A 71 -12.05 11.08 -17.99
N ILE A 72 -11.93 12.17 -17.23
CA ILE A 72 -11.43 12.17 -15.86
C ILE A 72 -12.39 11.40 -14.93
N PHE A 73 -13.67 11.76 -14.92
CA PHE A 73 -14.63 11.15 -13.97
C PHE A 73 -14.84 9.65 -14.18
N ILE A 74 -14.66 9.15 -15.41
CA ILE A 74 -14.83 7.73 -15.71
C ILE A 74 -13.53 6.95 -15.46
N HIS A 75 -12.36 7.47 -15.89
CA HIS A 75 -11.10 6.73 -15.77
C HIS A 75 -10.47 6.80 -14.40
N VAL A 76 -10.50 7.97 -13.75
CA VAL A 76 -9.77 8.21 -12.50
C VAL A 76 -10.21 7.23 -11.41
N PRO A 77 -11.52 7.01 -11.13
CA PRO A 77 -11.93 6.07 -10.09
C PRO A 77 -11.52 4.62 -10.39
N PHE A 78 -11.59 4.21 -11.67
CA PHE A 78 -11.23 2.85 -12.07
C PHE A 78 -9.72 2.59 -11.95
N SER A 79 -8.90 3.53 -12.42
CA SER A 79 -7.45 3.49 -12.25
C SER A 79 -7.05 3.47 -10.79
N LEU A 80 -7.62 4.39 -10.00
CA LEU A 80 -7.38 4.51 -8.57
C LEU A 80 -7.65 3.19 -7.85
N TYR A 81 -8.80 2.57 -8.13
CA TYR A 81 -9.18 1.28 -7.56
C TYR A 81 -8.21 0.16 -7.97
N HIS A 82 -7.79 0.11 -9.22
CA HIS A 82 -6.85 -0.91 -9.70
C HIS A 82 -5.49 -0.81 -9.01
N ALA A 83 -4.94 0.41 -8.90
CA ALA A 83 -3.69 0.65 -8.20
C ALA A 83 -3.82 0.32 -6.70
N TRP A 84 -4.95 0.66 -6.08
CA TRP A 84 -5.21 0.38 -4.67
C TRP A 84 -5.29 -1.12 -4.37
N ILE A 85 -5.92 -1.92 -5.23
CA ILE A 85 -5.92 -3.40 -5.08
C ILE A 85 -4.49 -3.94 -5.12
N LEU A 86 -3.66 -3.45 -6.04
CA LEU A 86 -2.26 -3.88 -6.13
C LEU A 86 -1.49 -3.53 -4.86
N VAL A 87 -1.66 -2.31 -4.34
CA VAL A 87 -1.08 -1.89 -3.07
C VAL A 87 -1.50 -2.81 -1.92
N ILE A 88 -2.81 -3.06 -1.77
CA ILE A 88 -3.31 -3.97 -0.73
C ILE A 88 -2.73 -5.36 -0.90
N ALA A 89 -2.71 -5.91 -2.11
CA ALA A 89 -2.18 -7.24 -2.38
C ALA A 89 -0.71 -7.36 -1.97
N VAL A 90 0.10 -6.35 -2.31
CA VAL A 90 1.53 -6.29 -1.95
C VAL A 90 1.70 -6.17 -0.43
N LEU A 91 0.99 -5.24 0.22
CA LEU A 91 1.08 -5.05 1.68
C LEU A 91 0.58 -6.27 2.47
N THR A 92 -0.48 -6.94 1.99
CA THR A 92 -1.03 -8.15 2.62
C THR A 92 -0.06 -9.33 2.49
N THR A 93 0.60 -9.43 1.32
CA THR A 93 1.67 -10.41 1.12
C THR A 93 2.79 -10.19 2.13
N TYR A 94 3.23 -8.94 2.34
CA TYR A 94 4.22 -8.63 3.37
C TYR A 94 3.76 -9.00 4.78
N ALA A 95 2.56 -8.57 5.17
CA ALA A 95 1.99 -8.88 6.47
C ALA A 95 1.94 -10.41 6.73
N THR A 96 1.76 -11.21 5.67
CA THR A 96 1.75 -12.67 5.78
C THR A 96 3.15 -13.27 6.00
N PHE A 97 4.19 -12.69 5.38
CA PHE A 97 5.56 -13.20 5.47
C PHE A 97 6.41 -12.57 6.59
N THR A 98 5.89 -11.56 7.27
CA THR A 98 6.52 -10.96 8.44
C THR A 98 5.82 -11.42 9.71
N PRO A 99 6.19 -12.58 10.29
CA PRO A 99 5.59 -13.05 11.53
C PRO A 99 5.81 -12.02 12.64
N ASP A 100 4.86 -11.96 13.57
CA ASP A 100 5.02 -11.17 14.78
C ASP A 100 6.30 -11.61 15.50
N ARG A 101 7.15 -10.61 15.81
CA ARG A 101 8.34 -10.91 16.59
C ARG A 101 7.90 -11.18 18.01
N PRO A 102 8.35 -12.30 18.63
CA PRO A 102 8.10 -12.50 20.04
C PRO A 102 8.73 -11.33 20.77
N VAL A 103 7.92 -10.59 21.53
CA VAL A 103 8.45 -9.61 22.47
C VAL A 103 9.15 -10.44 23.54
N ALA A 104 10.46 -10.61 23.39
CA ALA A 104 11.28 -11.25 24.41
C ALA A 104 11.25 -10.34 25.63
N TYR A 105 10.32 -10.62 26.54
CA TYR A 105 10.36 -10.05 27.86
C TYR A 105 11.51 -10.73 28.59
N ASP A 106 12.58 -9.98 28.82
CA ASP A 106 13.61 -10.43 29.75
C ASP A 106 12.98 -10.48 31.15
N ALA A 107 12.72 -11.69 31.64
CA ALA A 107 12.12 -11.91 32.95
C ALA A 107 12.96 -11.28 34.07
N ALA A 108 14.29 -11.18 33.90
CA ALA A 108 15.18 -10.51 34.84
C ALA A 108 15.00 -8.98 34.83
N ALA A 109 14.64 -8.39 33.68
CA ALA A 109 14.32 -6.97 33.58
C ALA A 109 12.95 -6.63 34.19
N ILE A 110 11.98 -7.56 34.14
CA ILE A 110 10.67 -7.40 34.82
C ILE A 110 10.86 -7.40 36.35
N GLU A 111 11.72 -8.28 36.88
CA GLU A 111 11.96 -8.37 38.33
C GLU A 111 12.65 -7.12 38.88
N ALA A 112 13.61 -6.55 38.13
CA ALA A 112 14.30 -5.31 38.49
C ALA A 112 13.40 -4.06 38.50
N VAL A 113 12.31 -4.06 37.72
CA VAL A 113 11.36 -2.92 37.63
C VAL A 113 10.29 -2.95 38.74
N SER A 114 10.11 -4.08 39.43
CA SER A 114 9.03 -4.24 40.42
C SER A 114 9.21 -3.47 41.74
N ASN A 115 10.41 -2.95 42.04
CA ASN A 115 10.71 -2.29 43.31
C ASN A 115 10.68 -0.75 43.29
N ASP A 116 10.57 -0.10 42.12
CA ASP A 116 10.49 1.36 42.02
C ASP A 116 9.21 1.79 41.29
N THR A 117 8.24 2.32 42.04
CA THR A 117 6.90 2.73 41.56
C THR A 117 6.88 3.97 40.66
N ALA A 118 7.99 4.35 40.03
CA ALA A 118 8.06 5.61 39.27
C ALA A 118 8.47 5.49 37.80
N ILE A 119 9.10 4.42 37.31
CA ILE A 119 9.53 4.37 35.90
C ILE A 119 9.48 2.94 35.34
N ALA A 120 8.26 2.42 35.16
CA ALA A 120 8.03 1.23 34.35
C ALA A 120 7.63 1.63 32.92
N GLU A 121 8.37 2.54 32.30
CA GLU A 121 8.39 2.61 30.84
C GLU A 121 9.23 1.42 30.37
N ALA A 122 8.58 0.24 30.34
CA ALA A 122 9.21 -1.02 30.01
C ALA A 122 10.07 -0.85 28.76
N ALA A 123 11.38 -1.03 28.92
CA ALA A 123 12.35 -1.00 27.84
C ALA A 123 12.06 -2.17 26.89
N VAL A 124 11.13 -1.97 25.96
CA VAL A 124 10.90 -2.89 24.86
C VAL A 124 12.15 -2.82 23.99
N ILE A 125 13.02 -3.82 24.12
CA ILE A 125 14.20 -3.95 23.27
C ILE A 125 13.70 -4.30 21.87
N TYR A 126 13.66 -3.30 20.99
CA TYR A 126 13.36 -3.50 19.59
C TYR A 126 14.58 -4.12 18.91
N GLU A 127 14.54 -5.43 18.72
CA GLU A 127 15.50 -6.09 17.85
C GLU A 127 15.31 -5.60 16.40
N SER A 128 16.37 -5.54 15.60
CA SER A 128 16.25 -5.20 14.18
C SER A 128 15.58 -6.34 13.39
N PRO A 129 14.82 -6.05 12.31
CA PRO A 129 14.28 -7.11 11.47
C PRO A 129 15.40 -7.98 10.91
N GLY A 130 15.13 -9.28 10.74
CA GLY A 130 16.05 -10.17 10.05
C GLY A 130 16.33 -9.66 8.63
N VAL A 131 17.59 -9.79 8.19
CA VAL A 131 18.06 -9.30 6.87
C VAL A 131 17.20 -9.82 5.72
N ILE A 132 16.71 -11.07 5.80
CA ILE A 132 15.84 -11.67 4.77
C ILE A 132 14.53 -10.88 4.61
N VAL A 133 13.89 -10.52 5.73
CA VAL A 133 12.65 -9.73 5.72
C VAL A 133 12.90 -8.36 5.10
N GLN A 134 14.00 -7.73 5.47
CA GLN A 134 14.39 -6.43 4.94
C GLN A 134 14.60 -6.48 3.42
N ILE A 135 15.30 -7.49 2.91
CA ILE A 135 15.49 -7.69 1.47
C ILE A 135 14.14 -7.90 0.76
N LEU A 136 13.26 -8.73 1.32
CA LEU A 136 11.94 -8.97 0.74
C LEU A 136 11.11 -7.68 0.65
N VAL A 137 11.09 -6.88 1.71
CA VAL A 137 10.36 -5.59 1.71
C VAL A 137 10.91 -4.66 0.64
N VAL A 138 12.25 -4.53 0.54
CA VAL A 138 12.89 -3.70 -0.48
C VAL A 138 12.51 -4.15 -1.90
N LEU A 139 12.50 -5.47 -2.17
CA LEU A 139 12.04 -6.00 -3.46
C LEU A 139 10.58 -5.65 -3.76
N GLY A 140 9.70 -5.61 -2.76
CA GLY A 140 8.33 -5.15 -2.91
C GLY A 140 8.17 -3.70 -3.26
N LEU A 141 8.94 -2.84 -2.59
CA LEU A 141 8.94 -1.41 -2.86
C LEU A 141 9.44 -1.17 -4.29
N LEU A 142 10.48 -1.88 -4.73
CA LEU A 142 10.96 -1.84 -6.12
C LEU A 142 9.90 -2.33 -7.12
N PHE A 143 9.18 -3.42 -6.80
CA PHE A 143 8.08 -3.90 -7.64
C PHE A 143 6.96 -2.86 -7.77
N MET A 144 6.58 -2.20 -6.68
CA MET A 144 5.60 -1.11 -6.72
C MET A 144 6.11 0.07 -7.55
N GLU A 145 7.38 0.45 -7.43
CA GLU A 145 7.96 1.53 -8.23
C GLU A 145 7.95 1.21 -9.73
N CYS A 146 8.40 0.02 -10.12
CA CYS A 146 8.33 -0.44 -11.52
C CYS A 146 6.90 -0.41 -12.06
N THR A 147 5.93 -0.75 -11.20
CA THR A 147 4.50 -0.68 -11.56
C THR A 147 4.05 0.77 -11.74
N ALA A 148 4.46 1.70 -10.87
CA ALA A 148 4.14 3.12 -11.01
C ALA A 148 4.70 3.73 -12.30
N VAL A 149 5.93 3.38 -12.68
CA VAL A 149 6.53 3.76 -13.97
C VAL A 149 5.71 3.18 -15.13
N ALA A 150 5.28 1.91 -15.02
CA ALA A 150 4.43 1.30 -16.04
C ALA A 150 3.08 1.99 -16.21
N TYR A 151 2.45 2.49 -15.12
CA TYR A 151 1.24 3.33 -15.20
C TYR A 151 1.45 4.59 -16.05
N ILE A 152 2.61 5.24 -15.89
CA ILE A 152 2.93 6.48 -16.61
C ILE A 152 3.27 6.18 -18.08
N GLU A 153 4.14 5.21 -18.35
CA GLU A 153 4.65 4.98 -19.71
C GLU A 153 3.70 4.15 -20.59
N LYS A 154 3.07 3.12 -20.03
CA LYS A 154 2.30 2.13 -20.80
C LYS A 154 0.81 2.45 -20.87
N PHE A 155 0.22 3.03 -19.81
CA PHE A 155 -1.22 3.30 -19.72
C PHE A 155 -1.61 4.72 -20.13
N ARG A 156 -0.95 5.27 -21.17
CA ARG A 156 -1.20 6.61 -21.73
C ARG A 156 -1.06 7.75 -20.71
N GLY A 157 -0.12 7.63 -19.76
CA GLY A 157 0.09 8.64 -18.72
C GLY A 157 -0.99 8.62 -17.66
N ASP A 158 -1.34 7.43 -17.15
CA ASP A 158 -2.26 7.30 -16.04
C ASP A 158 -1.60 7.77 -14.73
N ILE A 159 -1.68 9.07 -14.52
CA ILE A 159 -1.10 9.76 -13.38
C ILE A 159 -1.76 9.31 -12.06
N THR A 160 -3.03 8.90 -12.10
CA THR A 160 -3.79 8.58 -10.90
C THR A 160 -3.26 7.32 -10.22
N GLY A 161 -3.06 6.24 -10.97
CA GLY A 161 -2.52 4.99 -10.43
C GLY A 161 -1.11 5.16 -9.88
N ALA A 162 -0.26 5.90 -10.59
CA ALA A 162 1.08 6.23 -10.11
C ALA A 162 1.07 7.10 -8.84
N ALA A 163 0.14 8.06 -8.73
CA ALA A 163 0.00 8.91 -7.55
C ALA A 163 -0.39 8.12 -6.30
N VAL A 164 -1.26 7.10 -6.42
CA VAL A 164 -1.61 6.20 -5.31
C VAL A 164 -0.39 5.43 -4.82
N ILE A 165 0.42 4.92 -5.74
CA ILE A 165 1.64 4.18 -5.37
C ILE A 165 2.62 5.13 -4.69
N ALA A 166 2.84 6.34 -5.24
CA ALA A 166 3.70 7.35 -4.63
C ALA A 166 3.23 7.71 -3.20
N TRP A 167 1.92 7.93 -3.01
CA TRP A 167 1.32 8.19 -1.70
C TRP A 167 1.56 7.04 -0.72
N THR A 168 1.41 5.80 -1.20
CA THR A 168 1.68 4.59 -0.42
C THR A 168 3.14 4.53 0.03
N LEU A 169 4.09 4.85 -0.86
CA LEU A 169 5.52 4.86 -0.52
C LEU A 169 5.86 5.93 0.54
N TYR A 170 5.25 7.12 0.47
CA TYR A 170 5.36 8.13 1.55
C TYR A 170 4.77 7.63 2.87
N GLY A 171 3.65 6.92 2.82
CA GLY A 171 3.07 6.27 3.99
C GLY A 171 4.03 5.26 4.62
N VAL A 172 4.61 4.38 3.81
CA VAL A 172 5.62 3.41 4.29
C VAL A 172 6.82 4.14 4.91
N TRP A 173 7.31 5.21 4.29
CA TRP A 173 8.37 6.02 4.88
C TRP A 173 8.01 6.60 6.26
N SER A 174 6.79 7.11 6.43
CA SER A 174 6.33 7.71 7.69
C SER A 174 6.21 6.71 8.83
N GLU A 175 5.84 5.46 8.56
CA GLU A 175 5.56 4.46 9.60
C GLU A 175 6.76 3.58 9.97
N GLN A 176 7.71 3.39 9.05
CA GLN A 176 8.81 2.44 9.26
C GLN A 176 9.89 3.02 10.18
N GLN A 177 10.25 2.25 11.21
CA GLN A 177 11.34 2.60 12.15
C GLN A 177 12.71 2.11 11.67
N ASP A 178 12.72 1.06 10.84
CA ASP A 178 13.96 0.55 10.27
C ASP A 178 14.56 1.57 9.30
N VAL A 179 15.82 1.94 9.54
CA VAL A 179 16.51 2.99 8.80
C VAL A 179 16.57 2.67 7.31
N VAL A 180 16.85 1.42 6.94
CA VAL A 180 17.02 1.04 5.54
C VAL A 180 15.69 1.04 4.81
N ILE A 181 14.65 0.42 5.39
CA ILE A 181 13.31 0.40 4.77
C ILE A 181 12.77 1.82 4.64
N ARG A 182 12.93 2.64 5.68
CA ARG A 182 12.48 4.04 5.70
C ARG A 182 13.10 4.84 4.57
N TRP A 183 14.43 4.89 4.49
CA TRP A 183 15.11 5.69 3.46
C TRP A 183 14.89 5.15 2.05
N THR A 184 14.84 3.83 1.88
CA THR A 184 14.55 3.23 0.57
C THR A 184 13.16 3.63 0.07
N ALA A 185 12.14 3.54 0.93
CA ALA A 185 10.78 3.96 0.59
C ALA A 185 10.71 5.46 0.23
N PHE A 186 11.43 6.31 0.96
CA PHE A 186 11.49 7.74 0.68
C PHE A 186 12.11 8.07 -0.68
N VAL A 187 13.27 7.46 -0.98
CA VAL A 187 13.97 7.68 -2.26
C VAL A 187 13.09 7.23 -3.42
N LEU A 188 12.45 6.05 -3.29
CA LEU A 188 11.53 5.57 -4.32
C LEU A 188 10.33 6.51 -4.48
N ALA A 189 9.68 6.93 -3.39
CA ALA A 189 8.54 7.87 -3.44
C ALA A 189 8.88 9.17 -4.17
N LEU A 190 10.08 9.70 -3.92
CA LEU A 190 10.58 10.92 -4.56
C LEU A 190 10.85 10.70 -6.05
N ILE A 191 11.45 9.57 -6.43
CA ILE A 191 11.63 9.17 -7.84
C ILE A 191 10.27 9.05 -8.54
N THR A 192 9.28 8.38 -7.93
CA THR A 192 7.94 8.27 -8.49
C THR A 192 7.30 9.65 -8.70
N THR A 193 7.45 10.53 -7.71
CA THR A 193 6.90 11.90 -7.76
C THR A 193 7.48 12.68 -8.94
N PHE A 194 8.79 12.59 -9.18
CA PHE A 194 9.42 13.21 -10.33
C PHE A 194 8.95 12.62 -11.66
N HIS A 195 8.73 11.30 -11.74
CA HIS A 195 8.19 10.66 -12.94
C HIS A 195 6.77 11.14 -13.25
N ILE A 196 5.92 11.32 -12.23
CA ILE A 196 4.58 11.88 -12.39
C ILE A 196 4.63 13.33 -12.88
N LEU A 197 5.57 14.11 -12.36
CA LEU A 197 5.66 15.54 -12.64
C LEU A 197 6.23 15.83 -14.05
N LYS A 198 7.14 14.99 -14.56
CA LYS A 198 7.77 15.12 -15.88
C LYS A 198 6.78 15.39 -17.04
N PRO A 199 5.73 14.58 -17.28
CA PRO A 199 4.78 14.82 -18.37
C PRO A 199 3.94 16.09 -18.17
N ILE A 200 3.69 16.49 -16.93
CA ILE A 200 2.91 17.71 -16.60
C ILE A 200 3.73 18.95 -16.95
N ILE A 201 4.98 19.00 -16.50
CA ILE A 201 5.91 20.10 -16.81
C ILE A 201 6.12 20.20 -18.32
N LEU A 202 6.34 19.09 -19.02
CA LEU A 202 6.56 19.10 -20.46
C LEU A 202 5.36 19.68 -21.23
N LYS A 203 4.13 19.29 -20.87
CA LYS A 203 2.91 19.87 -21.47
C LYS A 203 2.79 21.36 -21.19
N TYR A 204 3.10 21.80 -19.97
CA TYR A 204 3.02 23.20 -19.60
C TYR A 204 4.02 24.07 -20.36
N ILE A 205 5.28 23.61 -20.49
CA ILE A 205 6.32 24.31 -21.24
C ILE A 205 5.97 24.38 -22.73
N LEU A 206 5.52 23.28 -23.33
CA LEU A 206 5.18 23.23 -24.76
C LEU A 206 3.98 24.13 -25.10
N LYS A 207 2.96 24.18 -24.24
CA LYS A 207 1.79 25.05 -24.46
C LYS A 207 2.19 26.52 -24.54
N LYS A 208 3.11 26.96 -23.68
CA LYS A 208 3.61 28.34 -23.66
C LYS A 208 4.25 28.77 -24.99
N GLN A 209 4.91 27.85 -25.70
CA GLN A 209 5.57 28.15 -26.99
C GLN A 209 4.56 28.40 -28.11
N VAL A 210 3.43 27.70 -28.10
CA VAL A 210 2.37 27.84 -29.12
C VAL A 210 1.68 29.20 -29.03
N GLU A 211 1.45 29.69 -27.82
CA GLU A 211 0.81 31.00 -27.58
C GLU A 211 1.72 32.19 -27.92
N THR A 212 3.04 31.98 -27.97
CA THR A 212 4.02 33.03 -28.31
C THR A 212 4.46 33.04 -29.77
N ALA A 213 3.94 32.14 -30.61
CA ALA A 213 4.28 32.12 -32.02
C ALA A 213 3.67 33.36 -32.73
N PRO A 214 4.47 34.18 -33.44
CA PRO A 214 3.94 35.30 -34.21
C PRO A 214 3.01 34.77 -35.29
N ILE A 215 1.86 35.42 -35.45
CA ILE A 215 0.90 35.15 -36.52
C ILE A 215 1.55 35.65 -37.82
N VAL A 216 2.13 34.74 -38.59
CA VAL A 216 2.73 35.02 -39.92
C VAL A 216 1.73 34.67 -41.01
#